data_AF-A0A821BPM6-F1
#
_entry.id   AF-A0A821BPM6-F1
#
_cell.length_a   1.000
_cell.length_b   1.000
_cell.length_c   1.000
_cell.angle_alpha   90.00
_cell.angle_beta   90.00
_cell.angle_gamma   90.00
#
_symmetry.space_group_name_H-M   'P 1'
#
loop_
_entity.id
_entity.type
_entity.pdbx_description
1 polymer ?
#
loop_
_entity_poly.entity_id
_entity_poly.type
_entity_poly.pdbx_seq_one_letter_code
_entity_poly.pdbx_strand_id
1 'polypeptide(L)'
;MIDIEYQTRLERTRKREAYFIEFAAKIRNTTRIPLIVTGGFRTREGMNDAICSNACDFIGIARPTCLQFNLPEILLDKNISDKEARALSYNIRETKIFQSITYNKYWLRY
;
A
#
# COMPACT_ATOMS: atom_id res chain seq x y z
N MET A 1 1.64 25.24 4.59
CA MET A 1 0.48 24.43 4.14
C MET A 1 0.90 23.15 3.44
N ILE A 2 1.83 23.19 2.47
CA ILE A 2 2.31 22.01 1.72
C ILE A 2 2.92 20.93 2.65
N ASP A 3 3.70 21.32 3.66
CA ASP A 3 4.37 20.35 4.55
C ASP A 3 3.38 19.58 5.44
N ILE A 4 2.32 20.22 5.92
CA ILE A 4 1.31 19.60 6.80
C ILE A 4 0.54 18.51 6.04
N GLU A 5 0.18 18.78 4.78
CA GLU A 5 -0.50 17.82 3.93
C GLU A 5 0.38 16.61 3.59
N TYR A 6 1.66 16.85 3.32
CA TYR A 6 2.65 15.79 3.10
C TYR A 6 2.80 14.88 4.32
N GLN A 7 2.97 15.46 5.52
CA GLN A 7 3.06 14.68 6.76
C GLN A 7 1.78 13.88 7.03
N THR A 8 0.61 14.46 6.78
CA THR A 8 -0.68 13.77 6.92
C THR A 8 -0.78 12.55 6.01
N ARG A 9 -0.27 12.64 4.77
CA ARG A 9 -0.27 11.54 3.80
C ARG A 9 0.69 10.42 4.22
N LEU A 10 1.86 10.76 4.75
CA LEU A 10 2.81 9.79 5.29
C LEU A 10 2.20 9.05 6.49
N GLU A 11 1.58 9.76 7.43
CA GLU A 11 0.92 9.15 8.59
C GLU A 11 -0.21 8.21 8.20
N ARG A 12 -1.03 8.58 7.20
CA ARG A 12 -2.07 7.69 6.65
C ARG A 12 -1.45 6.45 6.01
N THR A 13 -0.31 6.59 5.34
CA THR A 13 0.40 5.47 4.71
C THR A 13 0.93 4.51 5.78
N ARG A 14 1.63 5.04 6.78
CA ARG A 14 2.15 4.28 7.93
C ARG A 14 1.06 3.52 8.67
N LYS A 15 -0.04 4.17 9.01
CA LYS A 15 -1.20 3.52 9.67
C LYS A 15 -1.77 2.37 8.83
N ARG A 16 -1.83 2.55 7.50
CA ARG A 16 -2.36 1.51 6.61
C ARG A 16 -1.41 0.33 6.50
N GLU A 17 -0.10 0.55 6.47
CA GLU A 17 0.91 -0.51 6.45
C GLU A 17 0.93 -1.29 7.77
N ALA A 18 0.93 -0.58 8.90
CA ALA A 18 0.93 -1.19 10.24
C ALA A 18 -0.26 -2.13 10.47
N TYR A 19 -1.46 -1.77 10.02
CA TYR A 19 -2.67 -2.59 10.20
C TYR A 19 -2.49 -4.04 9.69
N PHE A 20 -1.93 -4.22 8.49
CA PHE A 20 -1.77 -5.57 7.92
C PHE A 20 -0.61 -6.33 8.55
N ILE A 21 0.46 -5.63 8.96
CA ILE A 21 1.62 -6.21 9.63
C ILE A 21 1.25 -6.72 11.02
N GLU A 22 0.52 -5.94 11.82
CA GLU A 22 0.06 -6.35 13.15
C GLU A 22 -0.82 -7.60 13.08
N PHE A 23 -1.67 -7.69 12.05
CA PHE A 23 -2.49 -8.87 11.81
C PHE A 23 -1.64 -10.08 11.43
N ALA A 24 -0.66 -9.92 10.53
CA ALA A 24 0.25 -10.99 10.12
C ALA A 24 1.11 -11.49 11.28
N ALA A 25 1.61 -10.60 12.13
CA ALA A 25 2.39 -10.95 13.32
C ALA A 25 1.61 -11.83 14.31
N LYS A 26 0.30 -11.59 14.46
CA LYS A 26 -0.57 -12.45 15.28
C LYS A 26 -0.68 -13.86 14.69
N ILE A 27 -0.78 -13.98 13.37
CA ILE A 27 -0.85 -15.27 12.66
C ILE A 27 0.50 -16.00 12.69
N ARG A 28 1.62 -15.28 12.62
CA ARG A 28 2.96 -15.89 12.66
C ARG A 28 3.15 -16.78 13.88
N ASN A 29 2.59 -16.41 15.02
CA ASN A 29 2.70 -17.19 16.26
C ASN A 29 1.86 -18.48 16.25
N THR A 30 1.02 -18.72 15.25
CA THR A 30 0.13 -19.88 15.17
C THR A 30 0.51 -20.88 14.08
N THR A 31 1.46 -20.54 13.19
CA THR A 31 1.84 -21.41 12.07
C THR A 31 3.31 -21.27 11.67
N ARG A 32 3.87 -22.36 11.13
CA ARG A 32 5.19 -22.37 10.48
C ARG A 32 5.11 -22.29 8.96
N ILE A 33 3.89 -22.27 8.40
CA ILE A 33 3.68 -22.14 6.96
C ILE A 33 4.12 -20.73 6.54
N PRO A 34 4.80 -20.58 5.40
CA PRO A 34 5.18 -19.27 4.89
C PRO A 34 3.99 -18.31 4.74
N LEU A 35 4.13 -17.08 5.21
CA LEU A 35 3.11 -16.03 5.20
C LEU A 35 3.41 -14.99 4.12
N ILE A 36 2.38 -14.69 3.33
CA ILE A 36 2.40 -13.62 2.34
C ILE A 36 1.39 -12.55 2.75
N VAL A 37 1.82 -11.29 2.84
CA VAL A 37 0.93 -10.15 3.12
C VAL A 37 0.74 -9.35 1.84
N THR A 38 -0.47 -9.38 1.27
CA THR A 38 -0.78 -8.82 -0.06
C THR A 38 -1.34 -7.39 -0.05
N GLY A 39 -1.54 -6.83 1.14
CA GLY A 39 -2.21 -5.54 1.36
C GLY A 39 -1.37 -4.57 2.18
N GLY A 40 -1.69 -3.28 2.09
CA GLY A 40 -1.06 -2.27 2.94
C GLY A 40 0.13 -1.57 2.29
N PHE A 41 1.11 -2.32 1.78
CA PHE A 41 2.42 -1.80 1.39
C PHE A 41 2.43 -0.75 0.28
N ARG A 42 3.24 0.29 0.49
CA ARG A 42 3.50 1.42 -0.39
C ARG A 42 4.94 1.88 -0.39
N THR A 43 5.70 1.64 0.66
CA THR A 43 7.09 2.10 0.79
C THR A 43 8.06 0.92 0.85
N ARG A 44 9.29 1.10 0.34
CA ARG A 44 10.35 0.10 0.52
C ARG A 44 10.65 -0.15 2.00
N GLU A 45 10.72 0.93 2.80
CA GLU A 45 10.95 0.85 4.25
C GLU A 45 9.91 -0.06 4.93
N GLY A 46 8.62 0.20 4.72
CA GLY A 46 7.56 -0.61 5.31
C GLY A 46 7.57 -2.07 4.89
N MET A 47 8.01 -2.37 3.65
CA MET A 47 8.20 -3.74 3.18
C MET A 47 9.39 -4.42 3.84
N ASN A 48 10.53 -3.74 3.93
CA ASN A 48 11.73 -4.25 4.58
C ASN A 48 11.47 -4.51 6.07
N ASP A 49 10.83 -3.58 6.76
CA ASP A 49 10.49 -3.71 8.18
C ASP A 49 9.61 -4.94 8.43
N ALA A 50 8.63 -5.20 7.56
CA ALA A 50 7.75 -6.36 7.67
C ALA A 50 8.48 -7.70 7.51
N ILE A 51 9.49 -7.77 6.63
CA ILE A 51 10.33 -8.96 6.44
C ILE A 51 11.31 -9.09 7.62
N CYS A 52 12.05 -8.04 7.95
CA CYS A 52 13.07 -8.02 8.99
C CYS A 52 12.49 -8.31 10.39
N SER A 53 11.26 -7.88 10.66
CA SER A 53 10.54 -8.18 11.90
C SER A 53 9.91 -9.58 11.93
N ASN A 54 10.08 -10.38 10.87
CA ASN A 54 9.48 -11.71 10.70
C ASN A 54 7.93 -11.72 10.74
N ALA A 55 7.29 -10.57 10.49
CA ALA A 55 5.83 -10.49 10.41
C ALA A 55 5.28 -11.26 9.21
N CYS A 56 6.06 -11.34 8.11
CA CYS A 56 5.75 -12.15 6.94
C CYS A 56 7.02 -12.60 6.21
N ASP A 57 6.90 -13.60 5.35
CA ASP A 57 8.00 -14.12 4.53
C ASP A 57 8.05 -13.44 3.15
N PHE A 58 6.88 -13.04 2.64
CA PHE A 58 6.77 -12.41 1.33
C PHE A 58 5.81 -11.22 1.34
N ILE A 59 6.13 -10.25 0.50
CA ILE A 59 5.35 -9.05 0.25
C ILE A 59 4.57 -9.24 -1.05
N GLY A 60 3.24 -9.19 -0.96
CA GLY A 60 2.37 -9.15 -2.13
C GLY A 60 2.00 -7.72 -2.51
N ILE A 61 2.19 -7.37 -3.79
CA ILE A 61 1.85 -6.05 -4.33
C ILE A 61 0.90 -6.22 -5.51
N ALA A 62 -0.38 -5.85 -5.30
CA ALA A 62 -1.42 -5.96 -6.33
C ALA A 62 -1.72 -4.58 -6.97
N ARG A 63 -2.64 -3.79 -6.40
CA ARG A 63 -3.10 -2.53 -7.03
C ARG A 63 -2.01 -1.57 -7.53
N PRO A 64 -0.88 -1.37 -6.84
CA PRO A 64 0.19 -0.51 -7.35
C PRO A 64 0.82 -0.96 -8.67
N THR A 65 1.01 -2.27 -8.86
CA THR A 65 1.66 -2.79 -10.08
C THR A 65 0.76 -2.61 -11.31
N CYS A 66 -0.56 -2.51 -11.12
CA CYS A 66 -1.49 -2.14 -12.19
C CYS A 66 -1.31 -0.69 -12.69
N LEU A 67 -0.80 0.22 -11.83
CA LEU A 67 -0.56 1.62 -12.20
C LEU A 67 0.87 1.86 -12.69
N GLN A 68 1.81 1.04 -12.22
CA GLN A 68 3.21 1.17 -12.51
C GLN A 68 3.83 -0.23 -12.66
N PHE A 69 3.98 -0.67 -13.90
CA PHE A 69 4.44 -2.01 -14.21
C PHE A 69 5.88 -2.28 -13.74
N ASN A 70 6.77 -1.27 -13.87
CA ASN A 70 8.17 -1.36 -13.43
C ASN A 70 8.36 -1.09 -11.92
N LEU A 71 7.30 -1.10 -11.12
CA LEU A 71 7.39 -0.87 -9.69
C LEU A 71 8.34 -1.86 -8.97
N PRO A 72 8.39 -3.17 -9.30
CA PRO A 72 9.34 -4.07 -8.66
C PRO A 72 10.80 -3.65 -8.88
N GLU A 73 11.16 -3.19 -10.07
CA GLU A 73 12.51 -2.71 -10.38
C GLU A 73 12.86 -1.51 -9.50
N ILE A 74 11.93 -0.55 -9.37
CA ILE A 74 12.11 0.64 -8.55
C ILE A 74 12.26 0.28 -7.06
N LEU A 75 11.44 -0.66 -6.57
CA LEU A 75 11.51 -1.09 -5.18
C LEU A 75 12.79 -1.87 -4.87
N LEU A 76 13.38 -2.57 -5.84
CA LEU A 76 14.58 -3.38 -5.63
C LEU A 76 15.89 -2.64 -5.96
N ASP A 77 15.83 -1.53 -6.71
CA ASP A 77 17.02 -0.74 -7.08
C ASP A 77 17.56 0.07 -5.89
N LYS A 78 18.70 -0.37 -5.36
CA LYS A 78 19.39 0.28 -4.24
C LYS A 78 19.92 1.68 -4.55
N ASN A 79 20.01 2.07 -5.82
CA ASN A 79 20.43 3.41 -6.22
C ASN A 79 19.28 4.43 -6.08
N ILE A 80 18.04 3.96 -6.02
CA ILE A 80 16.87 4.82 -5.77
C ILE A 80 16.72 5.01 -4.27
N SER A 81 16.58 6.26 -3.82
CA SER A 81 16.40 6.58 -2.40
C SER A 81 15.12 5.94 -1.84
N ASP A 82 15.11 5.58 -0.56
CA ASP A 82 13.91 5.02 0.08
C ASP A 82 12.71 5.97 0.04
N LYS A 83 13.01 7.28 0.08
CA LYS A 83 12.00 8.31 -0.14
C LYS A 83 11.35 8.13 -1.49
N GLU A 84 12.06 7.83 -2.57
CA GLU A 84 11.54 7.73 -3.94
C GLU A 84 11.02 6.33 -4.29
N ALA A 85 11.53 5.30 -3.64
CA ALA A 85 11.15 3.90 -3.81
C ALA A 85 9.79 3.59 -3.17
N ARG A 86 8.74 4.16 -3.77
CA ARG A 86 7.37 4.03 -3.29
C ARG A 86 6.39 3.78 -4.43
N ALA A 87 5.37 3.00 -4.12
CA ALA A 87 4.22 2.76 -4.98
C ALA A 87 3.38 4.03 -5.15
N LEU A 88 3.03 4.33 -6.41
CA LEU A 88 2.06 5.38 -6.71
C LEU A 88 0.66 5.04 -6.16
N SER A 89 -0.06 6.09 -5.80
CA SER A 89 -1.46 5.99 -5.38
C SER A 89 -2.29 6.95 -6.23
N TYR A 90 -3.32 6.41 -6.87
CA TYR A 90 -4.26 7.20 -7.65
C TYR A 90 -5.62 7.27 -6.94
N ASN A 91 -6.17 8.48 -6.78
CA ASN A 91 -7.50 8.66 -6.20
C ASN A 91 -8.57 8.52 -7.28
N ILE A 92 -9.20 7.35 -7.34
CA ILE A 92 -10.25 7.09 -8.33
C ILE A 92 -11.46 8.01 -8.12
N ARG A 93 -11.71 8.50 -6.89
CA ARG A 93 -12.89 9.34 -6.59
C ARG A 93 -12.86 10.71 -7.25
N GLU A 94 -11.68 11.19 -7.60
CA GLU A 94 -11.48 12.48 -8.26
C GLU A 94 -11.58 12.36 -9.79
N THR A 95 -11.76 11.14 -10.32
CA THR A 95 -11.92 10.94 -11.76
C THR A 95 -13.31 11.38 -12.24
N LYS A 96 -13.35 11.95 -13.44
CA LYS A 96 -14.63 12.32 -14.11
C LYS A 96 -15.57 11.12 -14.23
N ILE A 97 -15.03 9.93 -14.47
CA ILE A 97 -15.80 8.67 -14.61
C ILE A 97 -16.47 8.31 -13.27
N PHE A 98 -15.73 8.33 -12.16
CA PHE A 98 -16.30 8.02 -10.85
C PHE A 98 -17.34 9.07 -10.43
N GLN A 99 -17.06 10.35 -10.69
CA GLN A 99 -18.01 11.44 -10.45
C GLN A 99 -19.29 11.26 -11.29
N SER A 100 -19.19 10.89 -12.57
CA SER A 100 -20.38 10.69 -13.42
C SER A 100 -21.25 9.50 -12.99
N ILE A 101 -20.64 8.41 -12.47
CA ILE A 101 -21.39 7.25 -11.96
C ILE A 101 -22.10 7.60 -10.65
N THR A 102 -21.43 8.32 -9.75
CA THR A 102 -21.98 8.69 -8.43
C THR A 102 -22.99 9.84 -8.49
N TYR A 103 -22.89 10.74 -9.47
CA TYR A 103 -23.83 11.85 -9.65
C TYR A 103 -25.19 11.38 -10.19
N ASN A 104 -25.25 10.20 -10.82
CA ASN A 104 -26.48 9.63 -11.34
C ASN A 104 -27.24 8.89 -10.22
N LYS A 105 -27.87 9.67 -9.31
CA LYS A 105 -28.62 9.21 -8.13
C LYS A 105 -29.82 8.28 -8.40
N TYR A 106 -30.10 7.94 -9.66
CA TYR A 106 -31.26 7.12 -10.05
C TYR A 106 -31.04 5.60 -9.99
N TRP A 107 -29.82 5.12 -9.76
CA TRP A 107 -29.48 3.68 -9.84
C TRP A 107 -29.38 2.92 -8.49
N LEU A 108 -29.74 3.55 -7.36
CA LEU A 108 -29.65 2.94 -6.02
C LEU A 108 -31.00 2.88 -5.28
N ARG A 109 -32.13 2.92 -5.99
CA ARG A 109 -33.48 2.72 -5.45
C ARG A 109 -34.12 1.45 -6.02
N TYR A 110 -33.65 0.28 -5.57
CA TYR A 110 -34.43 -0.96 -5.51
C TYR A 110 -33.93 -1.76 -4.32
#